data_AF-A0A6B1GUP2-F1
#
_entry.id   AF-A0A6B1GUP2-F1
#
_cell.length_a   1.000
_cell.length_b   1.000
_cell.length_c   1.000
_cell.angle_alpha   90.00
_cell.angle_beta   90.00
_cell.angle_gamma   90.00
#
_symmetry.space_group_name_H-M   'P 1'
#
loop_
_entity.id
_entity.type
_entity.pdbx_description
1 polymer ?
#
loop_
_entity_poly.entity_id
_entity_poly.type
_entity_poly.pdbx_seq_one_letter_code
_entity_poly.pdbx_strand_id
1 'polypeptide(L)'
;GGEPLDAAYADLRMRNEPLVEMTQVKGTSETHPLLSPNDEWGEFEIFPYRIATTLYSEPKGSYVREAYLNGLVLQETQGFNPFRFGVVGATDTHNSAGTPEEDNFHGKVGVGDGTGQRRGSVPLDEPTEDGEPYIQNSFKYWGGAGLAGVWAEENTRDSIYDAFRRKETFATSGPRMRIRFFAGYDYTDDLTSDPEMIAAAYDGGVPMGGDLVADEGRNPRFLVWAARDADSAPLQRLQMVKAWVEGGEPREQVADIACADGGVPSGEPLRCPDNGAAVDLTDCSISQDLGAAELSALWTDPDFDATKHAVYYVRVLENPTCRWSTWDAIRAGAEPNPDMPSTIQERAWSSPIWSVPGG
;
A
#
# COMPACT_ATOMS: atom_id res chain seq x y z
N GLY A 1 -1.47 -27.60 -12.43
CA GLY A 1 -1.86 -26.24 -12.81
C GLY A 1 -1.69 -26.12 -14.31
N GLY A 2 -2.70 -25.62 -15.02
CA GLY A 2 -2.71 -25.60 -16.49
C GLY A 2 -4.10 -25.62 -17.11
N GLU A 3 -5.14 -25.93 -16.34
CA GLU A 3 -6.52 -25.73 -16.78
C GLU A 3 -6.81 -24.22 -16.89
N PRO A 4 -7.56 -23.78 -17.93
CA PRO A 4 -8.05 -22.41 -18.01
C PRO A 4 -8.82 -22.02 -16.76
N LEU A 5 -8.71 -20.75 -16.35
CA LEU A 5 -9.56 -20.21 -15.30
C LEU A 5 -11.00 -20.17 -15.81
N ASP A 6 -11.96 -20.45 -14.93
CA ASP A 6 -13.38 -20.36 -15.22
C ASP A 6 -14.15 -19.71 -14.06
N ALA A 7 -15.45 -19.49 -14.26
CA ALA A 7 -16.32 -18.91 -13.26
C ALA A 7 -16.39 -19.74 -11.96
N ALA A 8 -16.36 -21.08 -12.08
CA ALA A 8 -16.41 -21.97 -10.92
C ALA A 8 -15.15 -21.83 -10.06
N TYR A 9 -13.98 -21.69 -10.67
CA TYR A 9 -12.73 -21.41 -10.00
C TYR A 9 -12.72 -20.02 -9.38
N ALA A 10 -13.19 -18.99 -10.10
CA ALA A 10 -13.28 -17.63 -9.57
C ALA A 10 -14.14 -17.59 -8.29
N ASP A 11 -15.31 -18.22 -8.32
CA ASP A 11 -16.19 -18.33 -7.15
C ASP A 11 -15.56 -19.14 -6.02
N LEU A 12 -14.87 -20.23 -6.33
CA LEU A 12 -14.14 -21.02 -5.33
C LEU A 12 -13.05 -20.19 -4.67
N ARG A 13 -12.28 -19.43 -5.46
CA ARG A 13 -11.19 -18.61 -4.96
C ARG A 13 -11.71 -17.50 -4.06
N MET A 14 -12.71 -16.74 -4.49
CA MET A 14 -13.29 -15.67 -3.65
C MET A 14 -13.89 -16.19 -2.33
N ARG A 15 -14.33 -17.46 -2.30
CA ARG A 15 -14.80 -18.11 -1.06
C ARG A 15 -13.66 -18.52 -0.11
N ASN A 16 -12.45 -18.74 -0.58
CA ASN A 16 -11.35 -19.28 0.24
C ASN A 16 -10.19 -18.30 0.46
N GLU A 17 -9.97 -17.40 -0.49
CA GLU A 17 -8.86 -16.44 -0.55
C GLU A 17 -9.40 -15.03 -0.83
N PRO A 18 -10.22 -14.44 0.07
CA PRO A 18 -10.80 -13.11 -0.16
C PRO A 18 -9.77 -11.97 0.02
N LEU A 19 -8.61 -12.25 0.61
CA LEU A 19 -7.58 -11.27 0.94
C LEU A 19 -6.23 -11.68 0.35
N VAL A 20 -5.43 -10.69 -0.01
CA VAL A 20 -4.05 -10.84 -0.48
C VAL A 20 -3.11 -9.97 0.35
N GLU A 21 -1.89 -10.48 0.57
CA GLU A 21 -0.83 -9.73 1.23
C GLU A 21 -0.25 -8.69 0.27
N MET A 22 -0.42 -7.41 0.62
CA MET A 22 0.10 -6.26 -0.12
C MET A 22 1.56 -5.97 0.20
N THR A 23 1.99 -6.23 1.43
CA THR A 23 3.34 -5.91 1.90
C THR A 23 3.75 -6.82 3.05
N GLN A 24 5.04 -7.13 3.08
CA GLN A 24 5.67 -8.05 4.01
C GLN A 24 7.16 -7.71 4.20
N VAL A 25 7.84 -8.20 5.24
CA VAL A 25 9.30 -7.97 5.39
C VAL A 25 10.11 -8.41 4.16
N LYS A 26 9.61 -9.34 3.35
CA LYS A 26 10.23 -9.73 2.07
C LYS A 26 9.76 -8.91 0.87
N GLY A 27 9.28 -7.70 1.11
CA GLY A 27 8.96 -6.69 0.10
C GLY A 27 7.48 -6.45 -0.11
N THR A 28 7.20 -5.51 -1.01
CA THR A 28 5.83 -5.02 -1.31
C THR A 28 5.37 -5.48 -2.69
N SER A 29 4.09 -5.86 -2.77
CA SER A 29 3.46 -6.46 -3.95
C SER A 29 2.41 -5.54 -4.60
N GLU A 30 2.33 -4.26 -4.23
CA GLU A 30 1.39 -3.30 -4.86
C GLU A 30 1.54 -3.29 -6.38
N THR A 31 2.70 -2.85 -6.84
CA THR A 31 3.07 -2.79 -8.26
C THR A 31 4.60 -2.85 -8.40
N HIS A 32 5.06 -2.82 -9.64
CA HIS A 32 6.47 -2.76 -10.02
C HIS A 32 6.67 -1.72 -11.12
N PRO A 33 7.82 -1.02 -11.19
CA PRO A 33 8.06 0.02 -12.23
C PRO A 33 7.96 -0.50 -13.67
N LEU A 34 8.24 -1.80 -13.89
CA LEU A 34 8.07 -2.43 -15.22
C LEU A 34 6.60 -2.67 -15.61
N LEU A 35 5.69 -2.71 -14.64
CA LEU A 35 4.25 -2.92 -14.85
C LEU A 35 3.48 -1.59 -14.83
N SER A 36 3.90 -0.67 -13.94
CA SER A 36 3.33 0.66 -13.75
C SER A 36 4.39 1.76 -13.97
N PRO A 37 4.88 1.98 -15.19
CA PRO A 37 5.99 2.90 -15.46
C PRO A 37 5.65 4.38 -15.20
N ASN A 38 4.37 4.71 -15.02
CA ASN A 38 3.89 6.06 -14.75
C ASN A 38 3.55 6.29 -13.25
N ASP A 39 3.86 5.32 -12.38
CA ASP A 39 3.71 5.46 -10.93
C ASP A 39 5.07 5.70 -10.28
N GLU A 40 5.32 6.94 -9.87
CA GLU A 40 6.58 7.39 -9.29
C GLU A 40 6.90 6.73 -7.94
N TRP A 41 5.91 6.10 -7.30
CA TRP A 41 6.07 5.39 -6.03
C TRP A 41 6.01 3.87 -6.16
N GLY A 42 6.02 3.35 -7.40
CA GLY A 42 5.88 1.93 -7.71
C GLY A 42 7.09 1.05 -7.35
N GLU A 43 8.19 1.61 -6.86
CA GLU A 43 9.43 0.90 -6.52
C GLU A 43 9.63 0.65 -5.01
N PHE A 44 8.58 0.79 -4.21
CA PHE A 44 8.69 0.69 -2.75
C PHE A 44 9.05 -0.72 -2.26
N GLU A 45 10.16 -0.84 -1.52
CA GLU A 45 10.66 -2.08 -0.89
C GLU A 45 10.50 -3.33 -1.79
N ILE A 46 11.03 -3.28 -3.01
CA ILE A 46 11.00 -4.42 -3.95
C ILE A 46 12.08 -5.44 -3.57
N PHE A 47 11.66 -6.69 -3.37
CA PHE A 47 12.57 -7.82 -3.24
C PHE A 47 12.84 -8.46 -4.60
N PRO A 48 14.07 -8.34 -5.15
CA PRO A 48 14.30 -8.65 -6.57
C PRO A 48 14.44 -10.14 -6.86
N TYR A 49 14.58 -10.99 -5.84
CA TYR A 49 14.91 -12.41 -6.01
C TYR A 49 13.73 -13.33 -5.66
N ARG A 50 13.75 -14.54 -6.21
CA ARG A 50 12.88 -15.62 -5.72
C ARG A 50 13.38 -16.07 -4.36
N ILE A 51 12.45 -16.25 -3.42
CA ILE A 51 12.76 -16.63 -2.04
C ILE A 51 13.73 -17.81 -1.99
N ALA A 52 14.74 -17.69 -1.13
CA ALA A 52 15.81 -18.67 -0.92
C ALA A 52 16.72 -18.93 -2.14
N THR A 53 16.73 -18.04 -3.13
CA THR A 53 17.64 -18.07 -4.28
C THR A 53 18.18 -16.68 -4.60
N THR A 54 19.16 -16.60 -5.50
CA THR A 54 19.62 -15.34 -6.12
C THR A 54 19.08 -15.17 -7.55
N LEU A 55 18.13 -16.03 -7.95
CA LEU A 55 17.46 -15.91 -9.25
C LEU A 55 16.48 -14.74 -9.17
N TYR A 56 16.51 -13.86 -10.17
CA TYR A 56 15.56 -12.77 -10.26
C TYR A 56 14.10 -13.28 -10.32
N SER A 57 13.22 -12.57 -9.63
CA SER A 57 11.78 -12.75 -9.73
C SER A 57 11.28 -12.31 -11.11
N GLU A 58 10.16 -12.88 -11.54
CA GLU A 58 9.45 -12.45 -12.75
C GLU A 58 8.36 -11.46 -12.31
N PRO A 59 8.44 -10.16 -12.66
CA PRO A 59 7.43 -9.21 -12.23
C PRO A 59 6.04 -9.54 -12.78
N LYS A 60 5.94 -10.00 -14.02
CA LYS A 60 4.67 -10.33 -14.65
C LYS A 60 3.97 -11.48 -13.90
N GLY A 61 2.74 -11.23 -13.46
CA GLY A 61 1.91 -12.14 -12.69
C GLY A 61 2.20 -12.17 -11.18
N SER A 62 3.03 -11.25 -10.67
CA SER A 62 3.51 -11.28 -9.27
C SER A 62 3.02 -10.11 -8.41
N TYR A 63 2.26 -9.16 -8.97
CA TYR A 63 1.82 -7.95 -8.27
C TYR A 63 0.29 -7.81 -8.21
N VAL A 64 -0.19 -7.23 -7.12
CA VAL A 64 -1.62 -7.12 -6.77
C VAL A 64 -2.35 -6.21 -7.75
N ARG A 65 -1.78 -5.05 -8.11
CA ARG A 65 -2.41 -4.14 -9.09
C ARG A 65 -2.57 -4.79 -10.46
N GLU A 66 -1.55 -5.54 -10.90
CA GLU A 66 -1.63 -6.31 -12.15
C GLU A 66 -2.69 -7.42 -12.06
N ALA A 67 -2.84 -8.09 -10.91
CA ALA A 67 -3.90 -9.07 -10.70
C ALA A 67 -5.29 -8.42 -10.82
N TYR A 68 -5.49 -7.22 -10.29
CA TYR A 68 -6.74 -6.48 -10.47
C TYR A 68 -7.01 -6.16 -11.93
N LEU A 69 -6.03 -5.64 -12.66
CA LEU A 69 -6.13 -5.35 -14.09
C LEU A 69 -6.47 -6.60 -14.91
N ASN A 70 -5.75 -7.70 -14.69
CA ASN A 70 -6.01 -8.98 -15.34
C ASN A 70 -7.43 -9.50 -14.99
N GLY A 71 -7.87 -9.29 -13.75
CA GLY A 71 -9.21 -9.64 -13.30
C GLY A 71 -10.30 -8.89 -14.04
N LEU A 72 -10.13 -7.58 -14.25
CA LEU A 72 -11.06 -6.76 -15.02
C LEU A 72 -11.10 -7.19 -16.50
N VAL A 73 -9.95 -7.52 -17.10
CA VAL A 73 -9.90 -8.03 -18.48
C VAL A 73 -10.65 -9.37 -18.59
N LEU A 74 -10.45 -10.29 -17.66
CA LEU A 74 -11.21 -11.55 -17.60
C LEU A 74 -12.71 -11.30 -17.42
N GLN A 75 -13.06 -10.30 -16.62
CA GLN A 75 -14.46 -9.93 -16.39
C GLN A 75 -15.13 -9.45 -17.67
N GLU A 76 -14.49 -8.54 -18.41
CA GLU A 76 -15.03 -7.99 -19.66
C GLU A 76 -15.09 -9.06 -20.77
N THR A 77 -14.05 -9.88 -20.89
CA THR A 77 -13.91 -10.80 -22.04
C THR A 77 -14.53 -12.18 -21.81
N GLN A 78 -14.66 -12.63 -20.56
CA GLN A 78 -15.09 -13.98 -20.20
C GLN A 78 -16.17 -14.03 -19.12
N GLY A 79 -16.54 -12.90 -18.51
CA GLY A 79 -17.66 -12.82 -17.56
C GLY A 79 -17.34 -13.29 -16.14
N PHE A 80 -16.07 -13.48 -15.77
CA PHE A 80 -15.67 -13.83 -14.40
C PHE A 80 -14.38 -13.09 -13.98
N ASN A 81 -14.20 -12.90 -12.66
CA ASN A 81 -13.02 -12.24 -12.11
C ASN A 81 -12.52 -12.98 -10.86
N PRO A 82 -11.37 -13.69 -10.93
CA PRO A 82 -10.83 -14.46 -9.81
C PRO A 82 -9.93 -13.62 -8.89
N PHE A 83 -9.75 -12.33 -9.15
CA PHE A 83 -8.76 -11.47 -8.48
C PHE A 83 -9.43 -10.33 -7.69
N ARG A 84 -10.65 -10.54 -7.17
CA ARG A 84 -11.40 -9.52 -6.41
C ARG A 84 -11.00 -9.44 -4.93
N PHE A 85 -9.71 -9.40 -4.66
CA PHE A 85 -9.16 -9.45 -3.30
C PHE A 85 -9.33 -8.13 -2.55
N GLY A 86 -9.39 -8.23 -1.23
CA GLY A 86 -9.04 -7.16 -0.30
C GLY A 86 -7.57 -7.28 0.07
N VAL A 87 -7.04 -6.28 0.76
CA VAL A 87 -5.61 -6.19 1.05
C VAL A 87 -5.34 -6.23 2.55
N VAL A 88 -4.24 -6.86 2.93
CA VAL A 88 -3.66 -6.87 4.28
C VAL A 88 -2.14 -6.79 4.20
N GLY A 89 -1.49 -6.33 5.27
CA GLY A 89 -0.04 -6.44 5.44
C GLY A 89 0.29 -7.52 6.47
N ALA A 90 1.51 -8.06 6.44
CA ALA A 90 1.96 -8.99 7.48
C ALA A 90 3.43 -8.79 7.81
N THR A 91 3.79 -8.91 9.08
CA THR A 91 5.17 -8.72 9.52
C THR A 91 6.03 -9.92 9.13
N ASP A 92 5.49 -11.14 9.19
CA ASP A 92 6.16 -12.43 8.89
C ASP A 92 7.61 -12.50 9.40
N THR A 93 7.78 -12.07 10.65
CA THR A 93 9.01 -12.24 11.42
C THR A 93 9.03 -13.60 12.11
N HIS A 94 10.21 -14.23 12.13
CA HIS A 94 10.46 -15.59 12.63
C HIS A 94 11.45 -15.55 13.81
N ASN A 95 11.44 -14.45 14.58
CA ASN A 95 12.36 -14.17 15.68
C ASN A 95 11.63 -13.82 16.99
N SER A 96 10.33 -14.16 17.09
CA SER A 96 9.45 -13.85 18.23
C SER A 96 9.24 -12.35 18.53
N ALA A 97 9.87 -11.46 17.75
CA ALA A 97 9.59 -10.04 17.72
C ALA A 97 8.70 -9.73 16.52
N GLY A 98 7.79 -8.77 16.65
CA GLY A 98 6.97 -8.26 15.55
C GLY A 98 7.15 -6.76 15.46
N THR A 99 8.37 -6.32 15.19
CA THR A 99 8.76 -4.90 15.18
C THR A 99 8.74 -4.39 13.75
N PRO A 100 7.63 -3.77 13.31
CA PRO A 100 7.60 -3.15 12.01
C PRO A 100 8.22 -1.76 11.96
N GLU A 101 8.66 -1.25 13.10
CA GLU A 101 9.21 0.09 13.23
C GLU A 101 10.65 0.14 12.73
N GLU A 102 10.95 1.08 11.83
CA GLU A 102 12.28 1.24 11.24
C GLU A 102 13.35 1.60 12.29
N ASP A 103 12.97 2.36 13.33
CA ASP A 103 13.82 2.68 14.47
C ASP A 103 13.91 1.54 15.50
N ASN A 104 13.27 0.39 15.29
CA ASN A 104 13.41 -0.75 16.19
C ASN A 104 13.48 -2.07 15.43
N PHE A 105 14.05 -2.05 14.23
CA PHE A 105 14.13 -3.22 13.37
C PHE A 105 15.15 -4.25 13.88
N HIS A 106 14.68 -5.48 14.08
CA HIS A 106 15.50 -6.61 14.55
C HIS A 106 15.69 -7.71 13.50
N GLY A 107 15.36 -7.43 12.24
CA GLY A 107 15.33 -8.43 11.18
C GLY A 107 14.16 -9.40 11.31
N LYS A 108 14.24 -10.48 10.55
CA LYS A 108 13.22 -11.50 10.36
C LYS A 108 13.63 -12.86 10.95
N VAL A 109 14.84 -13.35 10.73
CA VAL A 109 15.19 -14.78 10.97
C VAL A 109 16.08 -15.01 12.20
N GLY A 110 16.28 -13.97 13.02
CA GLY A 110 16.93 -14.07 14.31
C GLY A 110 18.45 -14.11 14.18
N VAL A 111 19.08 -15.27 14.37
CA VAL A 111 20.56 -15.35 14.33
C VAL A 111 21.09 -14.98 12.94
N GLY A 112 20.36 -15.25 11.86
CA GLY A 112 20.82 -14.96 10.50
C GLY A 112 21.03 -13.47 10.22
N ASP A 113 20.22 -12.60 10.81
CA ASP A 113 20.10 -11.18 10.45
C ASP A 113 19.90 -10.25 11.67
N GLY A 114 20.15 -10.74 12.88
CA GLY A 114 19.88 -10.01 14.12
C GLY A 114 20.83 -8.85 14.43
N THR A 115 21.88 -8.64 13.62
CA THR A 115 22.83 -7.52 13.78
C THR A 115 22.95 -6.73 12.49
N GLY A 116 23.28 -5.43 12.59
CA GLY A 116 23.48 -4.58 11.41
C GLY A 116 24.56 -5.11 10.47
N GLN A 117 25.66 -5.66 11.00
CA GLN A 117 26.70 -6.33 10.20
C GLN A 117 26.16 -7.52 9.41
N ARG A 118 25.26 -8.32 9.99
CA ARG A 118 24.64 -9.48 9.31
C ARG A 118 23.60 -9.08 8.28
N ARG A 119 22.93 -7.93 8.48
CA ARG A 119 22.04 -7.32 7.49
C ARG A 119 22.78 -6.56 6.39
N GLY A 120 24.06 -6.25 6.60
CA GLY A 120 24.89 -5.46 5.70
C GLY A 120 24.74 -3.95 5.89
N SER A 121 23.97 -3.47 6.88
CA SER A 121 23.81 -2.03 7.15
C SER A 121 25.00 -1.41 7.88
N VAL A 122 25.82 -2.23 8.57
CA VAL A 122 26.99 -1.79 9.34
C VAL A 122 28.26 -2.45 8.77
N PRO A 123 29.40 -1.72 8.67
CA PRO A 123 30.65 -2.29 8.19
C PRO A 123 31.14 -3.47 9.04
N LEU A 124 31.80 -4.41 8.37
CA LEU A 124 32.49 -5.52 9.02
C LEU A 124 33.76 -5.03 9.74
N ASP A 125 34.13 -5.70 10.83
CA ASP A 125 35.39 -5.41 11.55
C ASP A 125 36.62 -5.63 10.65
N GLU A 126 36.54 -6.66 9.79
CA GLU A 126 37.49 -6.94 8.72
C GLU A 126 36.71 -7.11 7.39
N PRO A 127 37.22 -6.60 6.25
CA PRO A 127 36.58 -6.80 4.95
C PRO A 127 36.42 -8.29 4.60
N THR A 128 35.50 -8.59 3.68
CA THR A 128 35.37 -9.94 3.12
C THR A 128 36.64 -10.35 2.36
N GLU A 129 36.76 -11.62 1.96
CA GLU A 129 37.88 -12.11 1.14
C GLU A 129 38.02 -11.33 -0.19
N ASP A 130 36.90 -10.82 -0.72
CA ASP A 130 36.85 -10.00 -1.93
C ASP A 130 37.12 -8.50 -1.67
N GLY A 131 37.38 -8.11 -0.42
CA GLY A 131 37.65 -6.73 -0.02
C GLY A 131 36.42 -5.87 0.24
N GLU A 132 35.23 -6.47 0.28
CA GLU A 132 33.98 -5.74 0.53
C GLU A 132 33.87 -5.33 2.01
N PRO A 133 33.54 -4.07 2.32
CA PRO A 133 33.39 -3.61 3.69
C PRO A 133 32.10 -4.08 4.36
N TYR A 134 31.13 -4.60 3.59
CA TYR A 134 29.83 -5.08 4.08
C TYR A 134 29.58 -6.52 3.64
N ILE A 135 28.76 -7.25 4.39
CA ILE A 135 28.29 -8.56 3.93
C ILE A 135 27.34 -8.38 2.73
N GLN A 136 27.53 -9.19 1.69
CA GLN A 136 26.68 -9.18 0.51
C GLN A 136 25.65 -10.31 0.61
N ASN A 137 24.42 -9.96 0.98
CA ASN A 137 23.29 -10.90 1.04
C ASN A 137 21.97 -10.21 0.70
N SER A 138 20.86 -10.96 0.74
CA SER A 138 19.53 -10.45 0.38
C SER A 138 18.79 -9.76 1.53
N PHE A 139 19.29 -9.80 2.77
CA PHE A 139 18.63 -9.20 3.94
C PHE A 139 18.59 -7.67 3.86
N LYS A 140 19.49 -7.06 3.07
CA LYS A 140 19.45 -5.61 2.79
C LYS A 140 18.15 -5.12 2.15
N TYR A 141 17.47 -6.00 1.42
CA TYR A 141 16.19 -5.72 0.76
C TYR A 141 14.97 -5.99 1.66
N TRP A 142 15.18 -6.46 2.89
CA TRP A 142 14.07 -6.66 3.83
C TRP A 142 13.74 -5.35 4.54
N GLY A 143 12.46 -5.10 4.81
CA GLY A 143 11.97 -3.87 5.46
C GLY A 143 11.20 -4.13 6.75
N GLY A 144 10.83 -3.09 7.51
CA GLY A 144 9.97 -3.20 8.69
C GLY A 144 8.56 -3.75 8.39
N ALA A 145 8.15 -3.87 7.13
CA ALA A 145 6.78 -4.23 6.78
C ALA A 145 6.27 -5.58 7.34
N GLY A 146 4.96 -5.74 7.58
CA GLY A 146 3.88 -4.74 7.60
C GLY A 146 2.75 -5.17 8.53
N LEU A 147 1.63 -4.42 8.55
CA LEU A 147 0.50 -4.68 9.46
C LEU A 147 -0.84 -4.78 8.71
N ALA A 148 -1.74 -5.59 9.27
CA ALA A 148 -3.13 -5.71 8.82
C ALA A 148 -4.03 -4.78 9.64
N GLY A 149 -4.71 -3.87 8.96
CA GLY A 149 -5.81 -3.09 9.50
C GLY A 149 -7.15 -3.73 9.21
N VAL A 150 -8.04 -3.78 10.20
CA VAL A 150 -9.36 -4.42 10.09
C VAL A 150 -10.41 -3.54 10.74
N TRP A 151 -11.47 -3.21 10.00
CA TRP A 151 -12.63 -2.55 10.56
C TRP A 151 -13.70 -3.58 10.92
N ALA A 152 -13.73 -3.92 12.19
CA ALA A 152 -14.69 -4.83 12.80
C ALA A 152 -15.60 -4.05 13.77
N GLU A 153 -16.85 -4.47 13.87
CA GLU A 153 -17.83 -3.90 14.80
C GLU A 153 -17.45 -4.21 16.25
N GLU A 154 -16.82 -5.37 16.49
CA GLU A 154 -16.39 -5.82 17.81
C GLU A 154 -15.00 -6.49 17.75
N ASN A 155 -14.26 -6.44 18.87
CA ASN A 155 -13.02 -7.19 19.02
C ASN A 155 -13.30 -8.66 19.40
N THR A 156 -14.04 -9.35 18.55
CA THR A 156 -14.33 -10.79 18.65
C THR A 156 -13.82 -11.51 17.41
N ARG A 157 -13.51 -12.79 17.55
CA ARG A 157 -13.06 -13.62 16.41
C ARG A 157 -14.07 -13.53 15.26
N ASP A 158 -15.36 -13.67 15.54
CA ASP A 158 -16.38 -13.73 14.51
C ASP A 158 -16.50 -12.39 13.77
N SER A 159 -16.58 -11.25 14.48
CA SER A 159 -16.65 -9.93 13.85
C SER A 159 -15.40 -9.60 13.01
N ILE A 160 -14.20 -9.99 13.48
CA ILE A 160 -12.96 -9.83 12.72
C ILE A 160 -12.94 -10.72 11.46
N TYR A 161 -13.39 -11.97 11.56
CA TYR A 161 -13.46 -12.86 10.40
C TYR A 161 -14.52 -12.40 9.39
N ASP A 162 -15.64 -11.85 9.85
CA ASP A 162 -16.65 -11.25 8.98
C ASP A 162 -16.08 -10.01 8.27
N ALA A 163 -15.28 -9.18 8.95
CA ALA A 163 -14.55 -8.06 8.35
C ALA A 163 -13.57 -8.52 7.26
N PHE A 164 -12.82 -9.59 7.51
CA PHE A 164 -11.97 -10.22 6.51
C PHE A 164 -12.75 -10.72 5.30
N ARG A 165 -13.92 -11.32 5.50
CA ARG A 165 -14.78 -11.85 4.43
C ARG A 165 -15.39 -10.73 3.57
N ARG A 166 -15.85 -9.64 4.20
CA ARG A 166 -16.35 -8.46 3.47
C ARG A 166 -15.24 -7.59 2.90
N LYS A 167 -13.97 -7.88 3.23
CA LYS A 167 -12.76 -7.20 2.73
C LYS A 167 -12.63 -5.75 3.21
N GLU A 168 -13.24 -5.43 4.36
CA GLU A 168 -13.12 -4.11 4.97
C GLU A 168 -11.82 -4.02 5.79
N THR A 169 -10.73 -4.13 5.05
CA THR A 169 -9.36 -4.27 5.54
C THR A 169 -8.46 -3.29 4.80
N PHE A 170 -7.26 -3.08 5.36
CA PHE A 170 -6.21 -2.31 4.72
C PHE A 170 -4.84 -2.84 5.15
N ALA A 171 -3.81 -2.48 4.41
CA ALA A 171 -2.42 -2.82 4.71
C ALA A 171 -1.64 -1.57 5.08
N THR A 172 -0.67 -1.69 5.98
CA THR A 172 0.35 -0.65 6.20
C THR A 172 1.74 -1.25 6.04
N SER A 173 2.68 -0.46 5.53
CA SER A 173 4.08 -0.87 5.36
C SER A 173 4.88 -0.86 6.66
N GLY A 174 4.27 -0.46 7.77
CA GLY A 174 4.86 -0.57 9.10
C GLY A 174 4.11 0.30 10.11
N PRO A 175 4.04 1.63 9.91
CA PRO A 175 3.29 2.53 10.78
C PRO A 175 1.81 2.16 10.91
N ARG A 176 1.22 2.41 12.07
CA ARG A 176 -0.19 2.17 12.40
C ARG A 176 -1.11 3.28 11.86
N MET A 177 -0.92 3.64 10.60
CA MET A 177 -1.84 4.52 9.88
C MET A 177 -3.23 3.91 9.87
N ARG A 178 -4.26 4.75 9.82
CA ARG A 178 -5.66 4.32 9.69
C ARG A 178 -6.23 4.88 8.41
N ILE A 179 -7.01 4.07 7.68
CA ILE A 179 -7.67 4.48 6.44
C ILE A 179 -9.16 4.14 6.50
N ARG A 180 -9.98 5.10 6.08
CA ARG A 180 -11.40 4.92 5.75
C ARG A 180 -11.61 5.30 4.30
N PHE A 181 -12.30 4.45 3.55
CA PHE A 181 -12.56 4.66 2.14
C PHE A 181 -13.98 4.19 1.81
N PHE A 182 -14.76 5.09 1.22
CA PHE A 182 -16.15 4.87 0.84
C PHE A 182 -16.45 5.47 -0.53
N ALA A 183 -17.48 4.94 -1.20
CA ALA A 183 -18.02 5.52 -2.42
C ALA A 183 -19.54 5.58 -2.36
N GLY A 184 -20.13 6.68 -2.80
CA GLY A 184 -21.58 6.90 -2.81
C GLY A 184 -21.96 8.05 -3.73
N TYR A 185 -23.24 8.19 -4.06
CA TYR A 185 -23.70 9.21 -5.01
C TYR A 185 -24.30 10.45 -4.36
N ASP A 186 -24.69 10.34 -3.09
CA ASP A 186 -25.46 11.36 -2.37
C ASP A 186 -24.66 12.04 -1.25
N TYR A 187 -23.33 11.87 -1.25
CA TYR A 187 -22.46 12.58 -0.30
C TYR A 187 -22.49 14.09 -0.54
N THR A 188 -22.61 14.86 0.53
CA THR A 188 -22.64 16.32 0.53
C THR A 188 -21.23 16.90 0.51
N ASP A 189 -21.09 18.14 0.02
CA ASP A 189 -19.77 18.81 -0.11
C ASP A 189 -19.05 19.02 1.23
N ASP A 190 -19.81 19.11 2.31
CA ASP A 190 -19.33 19.31 3.69
C ASP A 190 -19.07 18.01 4.46
N LEU A 191 -19.27 16.84 3.84
CA LEU A 191 -19.15 15.53 4.50
C LEU A 191 -17.81 15.34 5.21
N THR A 192 -16.70 15.84 4.65
CA THR A 192 -15.36 15.72 5.28
C THR A 192 -15.20 16.55 6.55
N SER A 193 -16.10 17.48 6.81
CA SER A 193 -16.14 18.32 8.02
C SER A 193 -17.23 17.91 9.01
N ASP A 194 -18.06 16.92 8.66
CA ASP A 194 -19.14 16.42 9.50
C ASP A 194 -18.57 15.56 10.65
N PRO A 195 -18.88 15.85 11.92
CA PRO A 195 -18.53 14.97 13.04
C PRO A 195 -19.07 13.54 12.90
N GLU A 196 -20.19 13.35 12.20
CA GLU A 196 -20.82 12.05 11.91
C GLU A 196 -20.41 11.50 10.53
N MET A 197 -19.33 12.03 9.93
CA MET A 197 -18.84 11.67 8.59
C MET A 197 -18.84 10.17 8.33
N ILE A 198 -18.35 9.37 9.28
CA ILE A 198 -18.25 7.91 9.11
C ILE A 198 -19.63 7.25 9.11
N ALA A 199 -20.54 7.66 10.00
CA ALA A 199 -21.90 7.13 10.03
C ALA A 199 -22.66 7.48 8.74
N ALA A 200 -22.58 8.74 8.31
CA ALA A 200 -23.16 9.19 7.05
C ALA A 200 -22.57 8.46 5.83
N ALA A 201 -21.27 8.13 5.84
CA ALA A 201 -20.62 7.37 4.78
C ALA A 201 -21.09 5.91 4.70
N TYR A 202 -21.31 5.24 5.83
CA TYR A 202 -21.91 3.90 5.84
C TYR A 202 -23.36 3.91 5.36
N ASP A 203 -24.14 4.91 5.75
CA ASP A 203 -25.56 5.02 5.36
C ASP A 203 -25.73 5.38 3.87
N GLY A 204 -24.84 6.21 3.32
CA GLY A 204 -24.96 6.78 1.98
C GLY A 204 -24.17 6.08 0.87
N GLY A 205 -23.44 5.01 1.17
CA GLY A 205 -22.58 4.37 0.18
C GLY A 205 -22.03 3.02 0.58
N VAL A 206 -20.96 2.59 -0.09
CA VAL A 206 -20.28 1.32 0.15
C VAL A 206 -18.88 1.56 0.70
N PRO A 207 -18.42 0.78 1.70
CA PRO A 207 -17.05 0.83 2.18
C PRO A 207 -16.08 0.10 1.24
N MET A 208 -14.79 0.32 1.44
CA MET A 208 -13.73 -0.51 0.84
C MET A 208 -13.99 -2.01 1.02
N GLY A 209 -13.70 -2.78 -0.02
CA GLY A 209 -14.06 -4.19 -0.14
C GLY A 209 -15.42 -4.44 -0.80
N GLY A 210 -16.25 -3.40 -0.95
CA GLY A 210 -17.58 -3.46 -1.54
C GLY A 210 -17.64 -3.20 -3.05
N ASP A 211 -18.87 -3.34 -3.56
CA ASP A 211 -19.23 -3.14 -4.97
C ASP A 211 -20.13 -1.90 -5.07
N LEU A 212 -19.66 -0.88 -5.78
CA LEU A 212 -20.44 0.28 -6.17
C LEU A 212 -21.12 -0.05 -7.51
N VAL A 213 -22.45 -0.15 -7.50
CA VAL A 213 -23.24 -0.27 -8.74
C VAL A 213 -23.29 1.09 -9.42
N ALA A 214 -22.85 1.16 -10.67
CA ALA A 214 -22.80 2.39 -11.44
C ALA A 214 -24.21 2.92 -11.73
N ASP A 215 -24.45 4.19 -11.45
CA ASP A 215 -25.69 4.91 -11.76
C ASP A 215 -25.48 5.76 -13.02
N GLU A 216 -26.16 5.41 -14.12
CA GLU A 216 -26.00 6.08 -15.40
C GLU A 216 -26.30 7.59 -15.29
N GLY A 217 -25.38 8.41 -15.79
CA GLY A 217 -25.52 9.86 -15.76
C GLY A 217 -25.19 10.51 -14.41
N ARG A 218 -24.73 9.73 -13.42
CA ARG A 218 -24.21 10.25 -12.15
C ARG A 218 -22.77 9.81 -11.94
N ASN A 219 -21.99 10.69 -11.34
CA ASN A 219 -20.60 10.43 -10.99
C ASN A 219 -20.52 10.15 -9.48
N PRO A 220 -19.95 9.01 -9.05
CA PRO A 220 -19.80 8.75 -7.63
C PRO A 220 -18.82 9.72 -6.97
N ARG A 221 -19.02 9.89 -5.67
CA ARG A 221 -18.14 10.63 -4.79
C ARG A 221 -17.43 9.64 -3.87
N PHE A 222 -16.12 9.78 -3.80
CA PHE A 222 -15.23 8.94 -3.02
C PHE A 222 -14.80 9.70 -1.78
N LEU A 223 -15.28 9.26 -0.61
CA LEU A 223 -14.82 9.76 0.67
C LEU A 223 -13.57 8.97 1.08
N VAL A 224 -12.48 9.68 1.32
CA VAL A 224 -11.25 9.14 1.87
C VAL A 224 -10.91 9.91 3.13
N TRP A 225 -10.58 9.19 4.20
CA TRP A 225 -9.99 9.75 5.41
C TRP A 225 -8.81 8.89 5.84
N ALA A 226 -7.74 9.52 6.28
CA ALA A 226 -6.62 8.83 6.91
C ALA A 226 -6.06 9.61 8.09
N ALA A 227 -5.52 8.86 9.05
CA ALA A 227 -4.79 9.39 10.19
C ALA A 227 -3.40 8.78 10.28
N ARG A 228 -2.42 9.59 10.65
CA ARG A 228 -1.04 9.15 10.93
C ARG A 228 -1.00 8.13 12.07
N ASP A 229 0.12 7.41 12.12
CA ASP A 229 0.59 6.84 13.38
C ASP A 229 1.07 7.98 14.29
N ALA A 230 0.72 7.93 15.58
CA ALA A 230 1.19 8.91 16.55
C ALA A 230 2.72 8.85 16.71
N ASP A 231 3.30 7.66 16.52
CA ASP A 231 4.73 7.40 16.71
C ASP A 231 5.54 7.48 15.40
N SER A 232 4.94 7.86 14.27
CA SER A 232 5.61 8.02 12.96
C SER A 232 5.49 9.44 12.39
N ALA A 233 6.00 9.63 11.18
CA ALA A 233 5.94 10.90 10.47
C ALA A 233 4.49 11.34 10.15
N PRO A 234 4.24 12.66 10.07
CA PRO A 234 2.97 13.19 9.59
C PRO A 234 2.64 12.75 8.15
N LEU A 235 1.34 12.68 7.83
CA LEU A 235 0.86 12.38 6.48
C LEU A 235 1.30 13.46 5.48
N GLN A 236 1.75 13.06 4.30
CA GLN A 236 2.08 13.97 3.21
C GLN A 236 0.92 14.11 2.23
N ARG A 237 0.35 12.97 1.78
CA ARG A 237 -0.69 12.97 0.74
C ARG A 237 -1.59 11.74 0.76
N LEU A 238 -2.75 11.90 0.14
CA LEU A 238 -3.65 10.81 -0.24
C LEU A 238 -3.62 10.66 -1.77
N GLN A 239 -3.58 9.44 -2.25
CA GLN A 239 -3.65 9.10 -3.67
C GLN A 239 -4.81 8.17 -3.94
N MET A 240 -5.54 8.45 -5.01
CA MET A 240 -6.47 7.51 -5.63
C MET A 240 -5.73 6.74 -6.72
N VAL A 241 -5.80 5.41 -6.67
CA VAL A 241 -5.35 4.54 -7.75
C VAL A 241 -6.58 3.94 -8.42
N LYS A 242 -6.76 4.24 -9.70
CA LYS A 242 -7.82 3.73 -10.56
C LYS A 242 -7.23 2.72 -11.54
N ALA A 243 -7.89 1.58 -11.70
CA ALA A 243 -7.62 0.62 -12.76
C ALA A 243 -8.93 0.27 -13.49
N TRP A 244 -8.87 0.18 -14.82
CA TRP A 244 -10.03 -0.10 -15.67
C TRP A 244 -9.58 -0.82 -16.94
N VAL A 245 -10.54 -1.19 -17.79
CA VAL A 245 -10.26 -1.76 -19.11
C VAL A 245 -10.85 -0.86 -20.18
N GLU A 246 -10.10 -0.68 -21.26
CA GLU A 246 -10.53 0.08 -22.42
C GLU A 246 -10.15 -0.67 -23.70
N GLY A 247 -11.17 -1.11 -24.45
CA GLY A 247 -10.96 -1.88 -25.68
C GLY A 247 -10.24 -3.21 -25.45
N GLY A 248 -10.49 -3.87 -24.31
CA GLY A 248 -9.82 -5.10 -23.90
C GLY A 248 -8.40 -4.91 -23.33
N GLU A 249 -7.88 -3.68 -23.29
CA GLU A 249 -6.56 -3.38 -22.76
C GLU A 249 -6.64 -2.79 -21.35
N PRO A 250 -5.80 -3.25 -20.41
CA PRO A 250 -5.74 -2.68 -19.08
C PRO A 250 -5.25 -1.23 -19.10
N ARG A 251 -5.81 -0.42 -18.22
CA ARG A 251 -5.46 0.98 -18.00
C ARG A 251 -5.40 1.26 -16.51
N GLU A 252 -4.50 2.14 -16.11
CA GLU A 252 -4.37 2.59 -14.74
C GLU A 252 -4.00 4.06 -14.68
N GLN A 253 -4.34 4.69 -13.57
CA GLN A 253 -3.99 6.07 -13.25
C GLN A 253 -3.83 6.21 -11.75
N VAL A 254 -2.80 6.96 -11.35
CA VAL A 254 -2.61 7.41 -9.97
C VAL A 254 -2.81 8.92 -9.96
N ALA A 255 -3.64 9.42 -9.04
CA ALA A 255 -3.89 10.84 -8.86
C ALA A 255 -3.81 11.20 -7.37
N ASP A 256 -3.12 12.28 -7.05
CA ASP A 256 -3.14 12.84 -5.70
C ASP A 256 -4.48 13.56 -5.48
N ILE A 257 -5.15 13.27 -4.37
CA ILE A 257 -6.50 13.77 -4.06
C ILE A 257 -6.56 14.65 -2.81
N ALA A 258 -5.51 14.62 -1.98
CA ALA A 258 -5.32 15.53 -0.86
C ALA A 258 -3.83 15.70 -0.58
N CYS A 259 -3.41 16.91 -0.23
CA CYS A 259 -2.05 17.23 0.16
C CYS A 259 -2.03 17.83 1.56
N ALA A 260 -0.97 17.59 2.30
CA ALA A 260 -0.68 18.35 3.50
C ALA A 260 -0.20 19.77 3.17
N ASP A 261 -0.01 20.58 4.22
CA ASP A 261 0.67 21.88 4.16
C ASP A 261 0.02 22.91 3.21
N GLY A 262 -1.29 22.79 3.01
CA GLY A 262 -2.05 23.67 2.11
C GLY A 262 -1.77 23.44 0.62
N GLY A 263 -1.08 22.36 0.27
CA GLY A 263 -0.88 21.95 -1.11
C GLY A 263 -2.21 21.64 -1.80
N VAL A 264 -2.30 21.96 -3.09
CA VAL A 264 -3.46 21.63 -3.93
C VAL A 264 -2.97 20.76 -5.09
N PRO A 265 -3.55 19.58 -5.32
CA PRO A 265 -3.18 18.75 -6.46
C PRO A 265 -3.34 19.52 -7.78
N SER A 266 -2.35 19.43 -8.66
CA SER A 266 -2.36 20.09 -9.97
C SER A 266 -1.58 19.30 -11.00
N GLY A 267 -1.76 19.64 -12.29
CA GLY A 267 -1.12 18.95 -13.41
C GLY A 267 -1.92 17.76 -13.95
N GLU A 268 -1.33 17.05 -14.92
CA GLU A 268 -1.88 15.84 -15.54
C GLU A 268 -0.78 14.77 -15.59
N PRO A 269 -0.82 13.73 -14.74
CA PRO A 269 -1.82 13.48 -13.68
C PRO A 269 -1.73 14.47 -12.51
N LEU A 270 -2.79 14.55 -11.69
CA LEU A 270 -2.81 15.40 -10.50
C LEU A 270 -1.73 14.97 -9.50
N ARG A 271 -0.89 15.93 -9.10
CA ARG A 271 0.19 15.73 -8.12
C ARG A 271 0.18 16.85 -7.08
N CYS A 272 0.40 16.49 -5.83
CA CYS A 272 0.73 17.42 -4.77
C CYS A 272 2.11 18.04 -5.02
N PRO A 273 2.29 19.34 -4.75
CA PRO A 273 3.62 19.92 -4.72
C PRO A 273 4.47 19.25 -3.65
N ASP A 274 5.80 19.38 -3.78
CA ASP A 274 6.71 19.03 -2.69
C ASP A 274 6.43 19.94 -1.48
N ASN A 275 6.21 19.33 -0.32
CA ASN A 275 5.99 20.06 0.93
C ASN A 275 7.30 20.43 1.65
N GLY A 276 8.45 19.98 1.14
CA GLY A 276 9.77 20.29 1.69
C GLY A 276 10.13 19.51 2.96
N ALA A 277 9.37 18.47 3.30
CA ALA A 277 9.69 17.60 4.43
C ALA A 277 10.98 16.81 4.16
N ALA A 278 11.89 16.80 5.13
CA ALA A 278 13.19 16.17 5.03
C ALA A 278 13.56 15.41 6.31
N VAL A 279 14.60 14.58 6.19
CA VAL A 279 15.19 13.79 7.28
C VAL A 279 16.63 14.22 7.46
N ASP A 280 17.05 14.51 8.70
CA ASP A 280 18.45 14.68 9.04
C ASP A 280 19.09 13.28 9.19
N LEU A 281 20.03 12.92 8.31
CA LEU A 281 20.65 11.59 8.32
C LEU A 281 21.67 11.40 9.46
N THR A 282 21.97 12.43 10.24
CA THR A 282 22.90 12.33 11.37
C THR A 282 22.22 11.81 12.64
N ASP A 283 20.93 12.10 12.81
CA ASP A 283 20.15 11.70 13.99
C ASP A 283 18.74 11.17 13.69
N CYS A 284 18.38 11.10 12.40
CA CYS A 284 17.07 10.69 11.89
C CYS A 284 15.89 11.55 12.34
N SER A 285 16.15 12.78 12.80
CA SER A 285 15.10 13.76 13.06
C SER A 285 14.41 14.18 11.75
N ILE A 286 13.10 14.33 11.80
CA ILE A 286 12.28 14.77 10.66
C ILE A 286 11.89 16.24 10.82
N SER A 287 11.57 16.90 9.71
CA SER A 287 11.04 18.27 9.70
C SER A 287 9.90 18.44 10.70
N GLN A 288 10.01 19.49 11.53
CA GLN A 288 8.94 19.90 12.43
C GLN A 288 7.89 20.70 11.66
N ASP A 289 6.63 20.62 12.11
CA ASP A 289 5.51 21.42 11.61
C ASP A 289 5.18 21.27 10.11
N LEU A 290 5.65 20.19 9.46
CA LEU A 290 5.29 19.83 8.09
C LEU A 290 4.55 18.49 8.04
N GLY A 291 3.55 18.41 7.17
CA GLY A 291 2.62 17.31 7.02
C GLY A 291 1.37 17.44 7.90
N ALA A 292 0.50 16.44 7.86
CA ALA A 292 -0.79 16.48 8.53
C ALA A 292 -0.98 15.29 9.50
N ALA A 293 -1.69 15.53 10.61
CA ALA A 293 -2.11 14.44 11.49
C ALA A 293 -3.23 13.61 10.87
N GLU A 294 -4.13 14.28 10.14
CA GLU A 294 -5.22 13.66 9.41
C GLU A 294 -5.35 14.33 8.03
N LEU A 295 -5.72 13.55 7.02
CA LEU A 295 -6.11 14.04 5.71
C LEU A 295 -7.47 13.45 5.34
N SER A 296 -8.31 14.25 4.71
CA SER A 296 -9.59 13.81 4.18
C SER A 296 -9.85 14.42 2.81
N ALA A 297 -10.50 13.68 1.93
CA ALA A 297 -10.94 14.15 0.62
C ALA A 297 -12.33 13.60 0.29
N LEU A 298 -13.10 14.41 -0.42
CA LEU A 298 -14.29 13.97 -1.14
C LEU A 298 -14.03 14.19 -2.63
N TRP A 299 -13.59 13.13 -3.29
CA TRP A 299 -13.07 13.17 -4.64
C TRP A 299 -14.06 12.58 -5.66
N THR A 300 -13.97 13.04 -6.90
CA THR A 300 -14.80 12.55 -8.01
C THR A 300 -13.88 12.22 -9.17
N ASP A 301 -14.13 11.09 -9.82
CA ASP A 301 -13.36 10.66 -10.99
C ASP A 301 -13.82 11.45 -12.23
N PRO A 302 -13.02 12.38 -12.77
CA PRO A 302 -13.42 13.19 -13.92
C PRO A 302 -13.67 12.34 -15.17
N ASP A 303 -13.05 11.17 -15.25
CA ASP A 303 -13.13 10.23 -16.35
C ASP A 303 -13.98 8.99 -15.99
N PHE A 304 -14.94 9.17 -15.08
CA PHE A 304 -15.87 8.11 -14.70
C PHE A 304 -16.74 7.72 -15.88
N ASP A 305 -16.79 6.41 -16.16
CA ASP A 305 -17.62 5.82 -17.19
C ASP A 305 -18.46 4.70 -16.55
N ALA A 306 -19.76 4.95 -16.41
CA ALA A 306 -20.71 4.02 -15.80
C ALA A 306 -20.84 2.70 -16.58
N THR A 307 -20.40 2.65 -17.84
CA THR A 307 -20.46 1.45 -18.68
C THR A 307 -19.25 0.53 -18.51
N LYS A 308 -18.20 0.99 -17.82
CA LYS A 308 -16.95 0.25 -17.65
C LYS A 308 -16.83 -0.35 -16.25
N HIS A 309 -16.25 -1.54 -16.20
CA HIS A 309 -15.72 -2.06 -14.94
C HIS A 309 -14.46 -1.27 -14.55
N ALA A 310 -14.41 -0.85 -13.29
CA ALA A 310 -13.24 -0.19 -12.73
C ALA A 310 -13.03 -0.61 -11.28
N VAL A 311 -11.80 -0.44 -10.80
CA VAL A 311 -11.41 -0.68 -9.43
C VAL A 311 -10.66 0.53 -8.91
N TYR A 312 -11.01 0.96 -7.70
CA TYR A 312 -10.42 2.11 -7.03
C TYR A 312 -9.84 1.65 -5.70
N TYR A 313 -8.63 2.06 -5.37
CA TYR A 313 -8.10 1.92 -4.02
C TYR A 313 -7.25 3.13 -3.65
N VAL A 314 -7.08 3.33 -2.35
CA VAL A 314 -6.36 4.48 -1.81
C VAL A 314 -4.95 4.07 -1.43
N ARG A 315 -3.97 4.91 -1.75
CA ARG A 315 -2.62 4.88 -1.18
C ARG A 315 -2.40 6.14 -0.34
N VAL A 316 -1.96 5.97 0.90
CA VAL A 316 -1.60 7.06 1.82
C VAL A 316 -0.09 7.09 1.94
N LEU A 317 0.51 8.26 1.88
CA LEU A 317 1.95 8.44 2.06
C LEU A 317 2.21 9.39 3.24
N GLU A 318 3.12 9.03 4.14
CA GLU A 318 3.67 9.96 5.13
C GLU A 318 4.86 10.75 4.57
N ASN A 319 5.34 11.73 5.33
CA ASN A 319 6.62 12.37 5.07
C ASN A 319 7.77 11.36 5.23
N PRO A 320 8.92 11.56 4.56
CA PRO A 320 10.03 10.61 4.63
C PRO A 320 10.56 10.45 6.06
N THR A 321 11.01 9.25 6.38
CA THR A 321 11.71 8.87 7.62
C THR A 321 13.02 8.16 7.28
N CYS A 322 13.90 7.98 8.27
CA CYS A 322 15.04 7.10 8.10
C CYS A 322 14.60 5.65 7.94
N ARG A 323 15.20 4.95 6.97
CA ARG A 323 15.12 3.49 6.89
C ARG A 323 15.94 2.85 8.01
N TRP A 324 15.60 1.63 8.42
CA TRP A 324 16.26 0.88 9.49
C TRP A 324 17.76 0.74 9.27
N SER A 325 18.20 0.69 8.01
CA SER A 325 19.62 0.63 7.66
C SER A 325 20.39 1.87 8.10
N THR A 326 19.75 3.03 8.09
CA THR A 326 20.32 4.30 8.58
C THR A 326 20.36 4.33 10.10
N TRP A 327 19.29 3.86 10.76
CA TRP A 327 19.27 3.71 12.23
C TRP A 327 20.37 2.77 12.74
N ASP A 328 20.59 1.64 12.05
CA ASP A 328 21.69 0.71 12.35
C ASP A 328 23.06 1.39 12.25
N ALA A 329 23.30 2.16 11.19
CA ALA A 329 24.56 2.87 10.99
C ALA A 329 24.82 3.91 12.09
N ILE A 330 23.83 4.75 12.40
CA ILE A 330 23.91 5.76 13.48
C ILE A 330 24.23 5.11 14.82
N ARG A 331 23.54 4.01 15.18
CA ARG A 331 23.80 3.28 16.44
C ARG A 331 25.20 2.69 16.51
N ALA A 332 25.75 2.29 15.37
CA ALA A 332 27.11 1.77 15.26
C ALA A 332 28.18 2.88 15.21
N GLY A 333 27.78 4.15 15.09
CA GLY A 333 28.71 5.25 14.85
C GLY A 333 29.39 5.18 13.47
N ALA A 334 28.70 4.60 12.49
CA ALA A 334 29.16 4.44 11.11
C ALA A 334 28.35 5.34 10.17
N GLU A 335 28.92 5.61 8.98
CA GLU A 335 28.17 6.24 7.89
C GLU A 335 27.12 5.27 7.30
N PRO A 336 25.98 5.76 6.81
CA PRO A 336 24.99 4.91 6.13
C PRO A 336 25.59 4.14 4.95
N ASN A 337 25.23 2.87 4.80
CA ASN A 337 25.70 2.06 3.67
C ASN A 337 25.21 2.67 2.33
N PRO A 338 26.10 3.04 1.39
CA PRO A 338 25.73 3.66 0.13
C PRO A 338 24.92 2.74 -0.82
N ASP A 339 24.93 1.43 -0.59
CA ASP A 339 24.17 0.45 -1.38
C ASP A 339 22.72 0.26 -0.88
N MET A 340 22.29 1.01 0.13
CA MET A 340 20.94 0.95 0.69
C MET A 340 20.28 2.33 0.70
N PRO A 341 18.96 2.42 0.49
CA PRO A 341 18.23 3.68 0.69
C PRO A 341 18.43 4.19 2.12
N SER A 342 18.78 5.47 2.25
CA SER A 342 18.95 6.10 3.58
C SER A 342 17.60 6.50 4.20
N THR A 343 16.58 6.71 3.37
CA THR A 343 15.24 7.09 3.78
C THR A 343 14.21 6.14 3.18
N ILE A 344 13.02 6.16 3.77
CA ILE A 344 11.85 5.45 3.31
C ILE A 344 10.64 6.40 3.40
N GLN A 345 9.66 6.17 2.54
CA GLN A 345 8.36 6.84 2.63
C GLN A 345 7.29 5.80 2.87
N GLU A 346 6.99 5.61 4.15
CA GLU A 346 5.99 4.66 4.62
C GLU A 346 4.60 5.02 4.12
N ARG A 347 3.74 4.02 4.08
CA ARG A 347 2.48 4.08 3.37
C ARG A 347 1.47 3.07 3.83
N ALA A 348 0.24 3.28 3.40
CA ALA A 348 -0.86 2.36 3.63
C ALA A 348 -1.76 2.26 2.41
N TRP A 349 -2.42 1.11 2.25
CA TRP A 349 -3.28 0.78 1.11
C TRP A 349 -4.64 0.29 1.58
N SER A 350 -5.71 0.88 1.07
CA SER A 350 -7.06 0.38 1.32
C SER A 350 -7.33 -0.89 0.50
N SER A 351 -8.26 -1.73 0.97
CA SER A 351 -8.96 -2.63 0.05
C SER A 351 -9.64 -1.84 -1.06
N PRO A 352 -9.86 -2.44 -2.25
CA PRO A 352 -10.48 -1.73 -3.35
C PRO A 352 -12.01 -1.60 -3.19
N ILE A 353 -12.58 -0.58 -3.81
CA ILE A 353 -14.00 -0.52 -4.18
C ILE A 353 -14.11 -0.87 -5.66
N TRP A 354 -15.01 -1.80 -5.99
CA TRP A 354 -15.26 -2.23 -7.36
C TRP A 354 -16.43 -1.44 -7.94
N SER A 355 -16.21 -0.68 -9.01
CA SER A 355 -17.29 -0.10 -9.80
C SER A 355 -17.78 -1.12 -10.82
N VAL A 356 -19.05 -1.50 -10.72
CA VAL A 356 -19.70 -2.45 -11.62
C VAL A 356 -20.78 -1.72 -12.42
N PRO A 357 -20.85 -1.87 -13.76
CA PRO A 357 -21.89 -1.23 -14.56
C PRO A 357 -23.30 -1.51 -14.05
N GLY A 358 -24.15 -0.48 -14.03
CA GLY A 358 -25.58 -0.62 -13.80
C GLY A 358 -26.21 -1.37 -14.95
N GLY A 359 -27.06 -2.36 -14.64
CA GLY A 359 -27.73 -3.20 -15.65
C GLY A 359 -28.89 -2.52 -16.36
#